data_AF-A0A7J6VZY9-F1
#
_entry.id   AF-A0A7J6VZY9-F1
#
_cell.length_a   1.000
_cell.length_b   1.000
_cell.length_c   1.000
_cell.angle_alpha   90.00
_cell.angle_beta   90.00
_cell.angle_gamma   90.00
#
_symmetry.space_group_name_H-M   'P 1'
#
loop_
_entity.id
_entity.type
_entity.pdbx_description
1 polymer ?
#
loop_
_entity_poly.entity_id
_entity_poly.type
_entity_poly.pdbx_seq_one_letter_code
_entity_poly.pdbx_strand_id
1 'polypeptide(L)'
;MKKEIKLIEDSLPDELWIKILEIGIENSILGCGDICSFSISCKHFNKLSNDDILWSSLLTLDFPPRCPNDHDDHQSSISFSSKKTLYKFKLDRYIRNKYASIKRRLIKHERSLARLAIRIQRLRRGMMDMIEQLQEFSGDSLDYIKERYSLCLEELEDLERSLMNMEEAAAYMHAEIIATEAELYSSSVDGEDTNLLEADETGSSEDTEDSTEDESEDSSDGGSEDNWEGDSEEGSDGYGGRILTTLTYLMGL
;
A
#
# COMPACT_ATOMS: atom_id res chain seq x y z
N MET A 1 69.89 5.89 -22.47
CA MET A 1 69.09 4.79 -21.87
C MET A 1 68.30 5.34 -20.70
N LYS A 2 67.08 5.82 -20.93
CA LYS A 2 66.10 6.06 -19.86
C LYS A 2 65.09 4.93 -19.98
N LYS A 3 65.15 3.96 -19.06
CA LYS A 3 64.09 2.97 -18.92
C LYS A 3 62.93 3.71 -18.26
N GLU A 4 61.99 4.17 -19.07
CA GLU A 4 60.64 4.46 -18.58
C GLU A 4 60.07 3.13 -18.10
N ILE A 5 60.13 2.92 -16.78
CA ILE A 5 59.28 1.93 -16.13
C ILE A 5 57.88 2.51 -16.24
N LYS A 6 57.15 2.10 -17.29
CA LYS A 6 55.69 2.21 -17.30
C LYS A 6 55.22 1.43 -16.08
N LEU A 7 54.84 2.16 -15.03
CA LEU A 7 53.94 1.66 -13.99
C LEU A 7 52.61 1.33 -14.68
N ILE A 8 52.58 0.13 -15.26
CA ILE A 8 51.36 -0.64 -15.48
C ILE A 8 51.15 -1.36 -14.13
N GLU A 9 49.93 -1.37 -13.59
CA GLU A 9 49.49 -2.07 -12.35
C GLU A 9 49.40 -1.28 -11.03
N ASP A 10 48.69 -0.15 -10.97
CA ASP A 10 48.21 0.41 -9.68
C ASP A 10 46.68 0.37 -9.51
N SER A 11 45.96 -0.33 -10.41
CA SER A 11 44.53 -0.59 -10.25
C SER A 11 44.32 -2.06 -9.90
N LEU A 12 43.70 -2.31 -8.74
CA LEU A 12 43.27 -3.63 -8.33
C LEU A 12 42.43 -4.30 -9.46
N PRO A 13 42.68 -5.57 -9.81
CA PRO A 13 41.92 -6.31 -10.82
C PRO A 13 40.39 -6.31 -10.58
N ASP A 14 39.60 -6.34 -11.66
CA ASP A 14 38.14 -6.36 -11.63
C ASP A 14 37.62 -7.49 -10.70
N GLU A 15 38.23 -8.68 -10.75
CA GLU A 15 37.82 -9.84 -9.95
C GLU A 15 37.99 -9.60 -8.45
N LEU A 16 39.05 -8.88 -8.06
CA LEU A 16 39.28 -8.55 -6.65
C LEU A 16 38.33 -7.45 -6.19
N TRP A 17 38.00 -6.48 -7.04
CA TRP A 17 36.96 -5.50 -6.72
C TRP A 17 35.58 -6.14 -6.56
N ILE A 18 35.19 -7.03 -7.48
CA ILE A 18 33.93 -7.78 -7.38
C ILE A 18 33.91 -8.56 -6.08
N LYS A 19 34.99 -9.24 -5.72
CA LYS A 19 35.03 -10.01 -4.47
C LYS A 19 34.94 -9.13 -3.22
N ILE A 20 35.58 -7.95 -3.23
CA ILE A 20 35.45 -6.97 -2.13
C ILE A 20 34.00 -6.50 -1.99
N LEU A 21 33.34 -6.16 -3.10
CA LEU A 21 31.94 -5.71 -3.10
C LEU A 21 31.00 -6.83 -2.67
N GLU A 22 31.20 -8.05 -3.18
CA GLU A 22 30.44 -9.25 -2.81
C GLU A 22 30.54 -9.53 -1.30
N ILE A 23 31.74 -9.51 -0.73
CA ILE A 23 31.94 -9.65 0.73
C ILE A 23 31.21 -8.54 1.50
N GLY A 24 31.21 -7.31 0.98
CA GLY A 24 30.45 -6.21 1.57
C GLY A 24 28.94 -6.47 1.58
N ILE A 25 28.41 -7.04 0.50
CA ILE A 25 27.00 -7.43 0.38
C ILE A 25 26.68 -8.61 1.32
N GLU A 26 27.47 -9.68 1.29
CA GLU A 26 27.29 -10.88 2.13
C GLU A 26 27.27 -10.54 3.63
N ASN A 27 28.04 -9.54 4.04
CA ASN A 27 28.06 -9.05 5.44
C ASN A 27 27.02 -7.96 5.73
N SER A 28 26.12 -7.65 4.78
CA SER A 28 25.11 -6.60 4.89
C SER A 28 25.68 -5.19 5.16
N ILE A 29 26.94 -4.96 4.75
CA ILE A 29 27.60 -3.65 4.82
C ILE A 29 27.21 -2.80 3.61
N LEU A 30 27.01 -3.44 2.46
CA LEU A 30 26.61 -2.82 1.20
C LEU A 30 25.23 -3.32 0.78
N GLY A 31 24.34 -2.40 0.42
CA GLY A 31 23.03 -2.68 -0.18
C GLY A 31 22.98 -2.29 -1.65
N CYS A 32 21.80 -2.46 -2.27
CA CYS A 32 21.61 -2.07 -3.68
C CYS A 32 21.87 -0.57 -3.93
N GLY A 33 21.54 0.29 -2.95
CA GLY A 33 21.78 1.74 -3.02
C GLY A 33 23.26 2.10 -3.14
N ASP A 34 24.13 1.36 -2.43
CA ASP A 34 25.58 1.55 -2.49
C ASP A 34 26.13 1.11 -3.85
N ILE A 35 25.67 -0.04 -4.36
CA ILE A 35 26.06 -0.53 -5.68
C ILE A 35 25.64 0.46 -6.78
N CYS A 36 24.45 1.04 -6.68
CA CYS A 36 24.01 2.11 -7.59
C CYS A 36 24.88 3.37 -7.46
N SER A 37 25.25 3.74 -6.24
CA SER A 37 26.11 4.90 -5.97
C SER A 37 27.55 4.70 -6.50
N PHE A 38 28.11 3.50 -6.39
CA PHE A 38 29.38 3.15 -7.03
C PHE A 38 29.26 3.22 -8.55
N SER A 39 28.14 2.75 -9.12
CA SER A 39 27.89 2.77 -10.57
C SER A 39 27.98 4.17 -11.18
N ILE A 40 27.57 5.21 -10.45
CA ILE A 40 27.64 6.60 -10.92
C ILE A 40 28.98 7.28 -10.62
N SER A 41 29.80 6.71 -9.73
CA SER A 41 31.05 7.34 -9.28
C SER A 41 32.14 7.37 -10.36
N CYS A 42 32.30 6.29 -11.13
CA CYS A 42 33.27 6.22 -12.23
C CYS A 42 32.93 5.11 -13.23
N LYS A 43 33.53 5.16 -14.42
CA LYS A 43 33.31 4.17 -15.49
C LYS A 43 33.70 2.73 -15.10
N HIS A 44 34.74 2.59 -14.28
CA HIS A 44 35.19 1.27 -13.82
C HIS A 44 34.13 0.63 -12.91
N PHE A 45 33.66 1.34 -11.88
CA PHE A 45 32.59 0.83 -11.01
C PHE A 45 31.24 0.71 -11.72
N ASN A 46 30.96 1.52 -12.74
CA ASN A 46 29.80 1.33 -13.60
C ASN A 46 29.82 -0.03 -14.32
N LYS A 47 30.99 -0.45 -14.80
CA LYS A 47 31.15 -1.77 -15.42
C LYS A 47 30.98 -2.88 -14.38
N LEU A 48 31.62 -2.75 -13.21
CA LEU A 48 31.53 -3.74 -12.13
C LEU A 48 30.13 -3.87 -11.56
N SER A 49 29.37 -2.78 -11.45
CA SER A 49 27.99 -2.78 -10.94
C SER A 49 27.01 -3.52 -11.86
N ASN A 50 27.40 -3.89 -13.07
CA ASN A 50 26.59 -4.72 -13.97
C ASN A 50 26.92 -6.21 -13.87
N ASP A 51 27.87 -6.60 -13.00
CA ASP A 51 28.22 -8.00 -12.79
C ASP A 51 27.11 -8.77 -12.05
N ASP A 52 26.69 -9.89 -12.62
CA ASP A 52 25.59 -10.71 -12.10
C ASP A 52 25.87 -11.33 -10.72
N ILE A 53 27.14 -11.49 -10.32
CA ILE A 53 27.52 -12.05 -9.01
C ILE A 53 27.04 -11.13 -7.88
N LEU A 54 27.20 -9.81 -8.05
CA LEU A 54 26.78 -8.82 -7.06
C LEU A 54 25.25 -8.83 -6.89
N TRP A 55 24.51 -8.84 -8.00
CA TRP A 55 23.05 -8.89 -7.97
C TRP A 55 22.50 -10.23 -7.50
N SER A 56 23.19 -11.33 -7.79
CA SER A 56 22.84 -12.65 -7.25
C SER A 56 22.97 -12.68 -5.73
N SER A 57 24.06 -12.10 -5.20
CA SER A 57 24.29 -11.98 -3.75
C SER A 57 23.22 -11.12 -3.08
N LEU A 58 22.88 -9.97 -3.67
CA LEU A 58 21.76 -9.13 -3.21
C LEU A 58 20.42 -9.85 -3.27
N LEU A 59 20.14 -10.59 -4.35
CA LEU A 59 18.93 -11.39 -4.49
C LEU A 59 18.82 -12.44 -3.38
N THR A 60 19.90 -13.12 -3.05
CA THR A 60 19.90 -14.13 -1.97
C THR A 60 19.75 -13.52 -0.59
N LEU A 61 20.30 -12.32 -0.38
CA LEU A 61 20.25 -11.61 0.89
C LEU A 61 18.87 -11.01 1.15
N ASP A 62 18.33 -10.25 0.19
CA ASP A 62 17.10 -9.49 0.36
C ASP A 62 15.84 -10.31 0.07
N PHE A 63 15.96 -11.30 -0.83
CA PHE A 63 14.86 -12.15 -1.27
C PHE A 63 15.21 -13.64 -1.12
N PRO A 64 15.45 -14.11 0.12
CA PRO A 64 15.83 -15.49 0.37
C PRO A 64 14.81 -16.45 -0.25
N PRO A 65 15.27 -17.58 -0.84
CA PRO A 65 14.37 -18.57 -1.39
C PRO A 65 13.38 -19.03 -0.32
N ARG A 66 12.09 -18.97 -0.61
CA ARG A 66 11.08 -19.60 0.26
C ARG A 66 11.28 -21.11 0.23
N CYS A 67 10.95 -21.77 1.35
CA CYS A 67 11.07 -23.23 1.45
C CYS A 67 10.24 -23.93 0.36
N PRO A 68 10.63 -25.13 -0.11
CA PRO A 68 10.00 -25.82 -1.25
C PRO A 68 8.51 -26.16 -1.12
N ASN A 69 7.90 -25.95 0.05
CA ASN A 69 6.52 -26.33 0.33
C ASN A 69 5.51 -25.18 0.20
N ASP A 70 5.96 -23.94 -0.06
CA ASP A 70 5.07 -22.83 -0.38
C ASP A 70 4.86 -22.79 -1.90
N HIS A 71 3.79 -23.45 -2.36
CA HIS A 71 3.27 -23.29 -3.73
C HIS A 71 2.67 -21.89 -3.90
N ASP A 72 3.52 -20.90 -4.06
CA ASP A 72 3.17 -19.54 -4.46
C ASP A 72 3.96 -19.13 -5.72
N ASP A 73 4.25 -20.12 -6.58
CA ASP A 73 4.84 -19.93 -7.91
C ASP A 73 3.78 -19.47 -8.91
N HIS A 74 3.24 -18.27 -8.67
CA HIS A 74 2.90 -17.37 -9.76
C HIS A 74 4.18 -16.62 -10.17
N GLN A 75 5.23 -17.36 -10.50
CA GLN A 75 6.28 -16.86 -11.38
C GLN A 75 5.65 -16.86 -12.77
N SER A 76 5.06 -15.72 -13.15
CA SER A 76 4.93 -15.40 -14.56
C SER A 76 6.29 -15.66 -15.20
N SER A 77 6.31 -16.39 -16.31
CA SER A 77 7.48 -16.84 -17.04
C SER A 77 8.22 -15.66 -17.70
N ILE A 78 8.59 -14.66 -16.91
CA ILE A 78 9.37 -13.52 -17.33
C ILE A 78 10.81 -13.98 -17.33
N SER A 79 11.33 -14.21 -18.53
CA SER A 79 12.75 -14.41 -18.74
C SER A 79 13.46 -13.07 -18.52
N PHE A 80 14.16 -12.94 -17.39
CA PHE A 80 15.00 -11.78 -17.13
C PHE A 80 16.36 -11.99 -17.78
N SER A 81 16.80 -11.02 -18.59
CA SER A 81 18.07 -11.07 -19.30
C SER A 81 19.29 -10.92 -18.38
N SER A 82 19.12 -10.37 -17.17
CA SER A 82 20.19 -10.19 -16.18
C SER A 82 19.68 -10.32 -14.74
N LYS A 83 20.58 -10.61 -13.79
CA LYS A 83 20.22 -10.68 -12.36
C LYS A 83 19.86 -9.30 -11.81
N LYS A 84 20.45 -8.24 -12.36
CA LYS A 84 20.11 -6.84 -12.06
C LYS A 84 18.66 -6.50 -12.34
N THR A 85 18.15 -6.87 -13.53
CA THR A 85 16.75 -6.62 -13.91
C THR A 85 15.78 -7.45 -13.05
N LEU A 86 16.12 -8.71 -12.75
CA LEU A 86 15.35 -9.53 -11.81
C LEU A 86 15.30 -8.91 -10.40
N TYR A 87 16.43 -8.41 -9.89
CA TYR A 87 16.48 -7.74 -8.59
C TYR A 87 15.60 -6.49 -8.57
N LYS A 88 15.74 -5.61 -9.57
CA LYS A 88 14.89 -4.41 -9.73
C LYS A 88 13.41 -4.79 -9.72
N PHE A 89 13.00 -5.78 -10.51
CA PHE A 89 11.62 -6.25 -10.55
C PHE A 89 11.12 -6.77 -9.19
N LYS A 90 11.93 -7.58 -8.49
CA LYS A 90 11.58 -8.08 -7.15
C LYS A 90 11.46 -6.97 -6.12
N LEU A 91 12.39 -6.02 -6.13
CA LEU A 91 12.37 -4.85 -5.24
C LEU A 91 11.13 -3.99 -5.47
N ASP A 92 10.83 -3.68 -6.73
CA ASP A 92 9.65 -2.91 -7.12
C ASP A 92 8.34 -3.64 -6.73
N ARG A 93 8.27 -4.96 -6.97
CA ARG A 93 7.15 -5.79 -6.48
C ARG A 93 7.04 -5.78 -4.95
N TYR A 94 8.16 -5.85 -4.24
CA TYR A 94 8.20 -5.80 -2.78
C TYR A 94 7.68 -4.45 -2.24
N ILE A 95 8.18 -3.33 -2.77
CA ILE A 95 7.75 -1.99 -2.37
C ILE A 95 6.25 -1.79 -2.67
N ARG A 96 5.77 -2.19 -3.86
CA ARG A 96 4.34 -2.18 -4.20
C ARG A 96 3.49 -2.98 -3.22
N ASN A 97 3.92 -4.19 -2.87
CA ASN A 97 3.21 -5.04 -1.93
C ASN A 97 3.19 -4.45 -0.51
N LYS A 98 4.30 -3.87 -0.06
CA LYS A 98 4.43 -3.15 1.21
C LYS A 98 3.46 -1.98 1.25
N TYR A 99 3.48 -1.10 0.24
CA TYR A 99 2.55 0.02 0.10
C TYR A 99 1.08 -0.44 0.14
N ALA A 100 0.72 -1.44 -0.66
CA ALA A 100 -0.65 -1.97 -0.70
C ALA A 100 -1.08 -2.60 0.63
N SER A 101 -0.16 -3.20 1.39
CA SER A 101 -0.42 -3.72 2.73
C SER A 101 -0.71 -2.59 3.73
N ILE A 102 0.15 -1.56 3.78
CA ILE A 102 0.00 -0.42 4.68
C ILE A 102 -1.31 0.33 4.37
N LYS A 103 -1.59 0.59 3.09
CA LYS A 103 -2.83 1.25 2.65
C LYS A 103 -4.08 0.50 3.09
N ARG A 104 -4.09 -0.84 2.98
CA ARG A 104 -5.21 -1.67 3.47
C ARG A 104 -5.39 -1.57 4.99
N ARG A 105 -4.29 -1.52 5.74
CA ARG A 105 -4.33 -1.35 7.20
C ARG A 105 -4.84 0.03 7.60
N LEU A 106 -4.38 1.09 6.93
CA LEU A 106 -4.85 2.46 7.15
C LEU A 106 -6.37 2.58 6.93
N ILE A 107 -6.90 2.09 5.81
CA ILE A 107 -8.35 2.15 5.52
C ILE A 107 -9.17 1.46 6.61
N LYS A 108 -8.72 0.29 7.10
CA LYS A 108 -9.40 -0.41 8.21
C LYS A 108 -9.37 0.41 9.50
N HIS A 109 -8.27 1.12 9.73
CA HIS A 109 -8.07 1.95 10.89
C HIS A 109 -8.94 3.22 10.83
N GLU A 110 -8.96 3.94 9.71
CA GLU A 110 -9.82 5.11 9.48
C GLU A 110 -11.30 4.78 9.67
N ARG A 111 -11.75 3.61 9.20
CA ARG A 111 -13.12 3.13 9.45
C ARG A 111 -13.41 2.93 10.94
N SER A 112 -12.43 2.50 11.72
CA SER A 112 -12.57 2.30 13.17
C SER A 112 -12.64 3.64 13.90
N LEU A 113 -11.80 4.59 13.48
CA LEU A 113 -11.80 5.96 13.96
C LEU A 113 -13.15 6.66 13.70
N ALA A 114 -13.69 6.52 12.48
CA ALA A 114 -15.00 7.06 12.13
C ALA A 114 -16.13 6.47 13.00
N ARG A 115 -16.12 5.15 13.26
CA ARG A 115 -17.09 4.52 14.17
C ARG A 115 -16.99 5.06 15.60
N LEU A 116 -15.76 5.28 16.07
CA LEU A 116 -15.54 5.81 17.42
C LEU A 116 -16.01 7.26 17.53
N ALA A 117 -15.70 8.10 16.54
CA ALA A 117 -16.18 9.47 16.47
C ALA A 117 -17.72 9.55 16.51
N ILE A 118 -18.40 8.68 15.73
CA ILE A 118 -19.87 8.58 15.75
C ILE A 118 -20.37 8.15 17.13
N ARG A 119 -19.71 7.18 17.79
CA ARG A 119 -20.09 6.73 19.13
C ARG A 119 -19.97 7.85 20.16
N ILE A 120 -18.85 8.58 20.15
CA ILE A 120 -18.62 9.76 20.99
C ILE A 120 -19.72 10.80 20.78
N GLN A 121 -20.06 11.11 19.52
CA GLN A 121 -21.10 12.07 19.21
C GLN A 121 -22.48 11.64 19.70
N ARG A 122 -22.83 10.35 19.56
CA ARG A 122 -24.08 9.80 20.09
C ARG A 122 -24.13 9.86 21.61
N LEU A 123 -23.02 9.54 22.28
CA LEU A 123 -22.92 9.58 23.73
C LEU A 123 -23.09 11.01 24.27
N ARG A 124 -22.37 11.97 23.67
CA ARG A 124 -22.51 13.40 24.00
C ARG A 124 -23.95 13.89 23.81
N ARG A 125 -24.64 13.45 22.76
CA ARG A 125 -26.05 13.78 22.55
C ARG A 125 -26.95 13.23 23.65
N GLY A 126 -26.83 11.94 23.97
CA GLY A 126 -27.60 11.35 25.07
C GLY A 126 -27.31 11.99 26.43
N MET A 127 -26.08 12.46 26.65
CA MET A 127 -25.73 13.25 27.83
C MET A 127 -26.42 14.62 27.88
N MET A 128 -26.60 15.30 26.74
CA MET A 128 -27.38 16.54 26.69
C MET A 128 -28.84 16.29 27.07
N ASP A 129 -29.44 15.21 26.58
CA ASP A 129 -30.81 14.83 26.94
C ASP A 129 -30.94 14.56 28.45
N MET A 130 -29.92 13.92 29.05
CA MET A 130 -29.89 13.71 30.51
C MET A 130 -29.73 15.02 31.29
N ILE A 131 -28.96 15.99 30.79
CA ILE A 131 -28.85 17.32 31.42
C ILE A 131 -30.21 18.02 31.43
N GLU A 132 -31.00 17.90 30.36
CA GLU A 132 -32.36 18.43 30.30
C GLU A 132 -33.26 17.74 31.33
N GLN A 133 -33.21 16.40 31.41
CA GLN A 133 -33.96 15.63 32.41
C GLN A 133 -33.59 15.98 33.86
N LEU A 134 -32.31 16.26 34.14
CA LEU A 134 -31.85 16.71 35.47
C LEU A 134 -32.47 18.05 35.88
N GLN A 135 -32.91 18.87 34.93
CA GLN A 135 -33.59 20.13 35.22
C GLN A 135 -35.08 19.94 35.53
N GLU A 136 -35.68 18.83 35.08
CA GLU A 136 -37.12 18.57 35.18
C GLU A 136 -37.51 17.65 36.34
N PHE A 137 -36.68 16.63 36.66
CA PHE A 137 -37.03 15.60 37.65
C PHE A 137 -36.55 15.90 39.08
N SER A 138 -37.20 15.27 40.08
CA SER A 138 -36.82 15.33 41.50
C SER A 138 -36.98 13.95 42.17
N GLY A 139 -36.42 13.80 43.38
CA GLY A 139 -36.46 12.54 44.14
C GLY A 139 -35.61 11.42 43.52
N ASP A 140 -36.03 10.17 43.69
CA ASP A 140 -35.27 8.97 43.26
C ASP A 140 -34.94 8.94 41.76
N SER A 141 -35.79 9.56 40.92
CA SER A 141 -35.54 9.71 39.48
C SER A 141 -34.29 10.55 39.20
N LEU A 142 -34.07 11.59 40.01
CA LEU A 142 -32.93 12.49 39.86
C LEU A 142 -31.60 11.79 40.16
N ASP A 143 -31.56 10.98 41.21
CA ASP A 143 -30.34 10.25 41.61
C ASP A 143 -29.96 9.19 40.57
N TYR A 144 -30.94 8.50 39.99
CA TYR A 144 -30.73 7.60 38.85
C TYR A 144 -30.15 8.32 37.63
N ILE A 145 -30.69 9.48 37.25
CA ILE A 145 -30.18 10.24 36.10
C ILE A 145 -28.75 10.73 36.34
N LYS A 146 -28.43 11.17 37.57
CA LYS A 146 -27.05 11.57 37.93
C LYS A 146 -26.07 10.42 37.83
N GLU A 147 -26.43 9.24 38.33
CA GLU A 147 -25.59 8.05 38.24
C GLU A 147 -25.36 7.67 36.77
N ARG A 148 -26.42 7.66 35.95
CA ARG A 148 -26.31 7.38 34.51
C ARG A 148 -25.45 8.40 33.78
N TYR A 149 -25.60 9.68 34.09
CA TYR A 149 -24.77 10.75 33.52
C TYR A 149 -23.29 10.57 33.88
N SER A 150 -23.00 10.24 35.15
CA SER A 150 -21.63 9.97 35.61
C SER A 150 -20.98 8.81 34.84
N LEU A 151 -21.72 7.71 34.62
CA LEU A 151 -21.23 6.57 33.84
C LEU A 151 -20.97 6.95 32.37
N CYS A 152 -21.85 7.76 31.76
CA CYS A 152 -21.64 8.23 30.40
C CYS A 152 -20.44 9.19 30.28
N LEU A 153 -20.14 9.96 31.33
CA LEU A 153 -18.97 10.83 31.36
C LEU A 153 -17.66 10.04 31.41
N GLU A 154 -17.59 8.99 32.25
CA GLU A 154 -16.44 8.07 32.28
C GLU A 154 -16.26 7.35 30.93
N GLU A 155 -17.34 6.82 30.33
CA GLU A 155 -17.30 6.21 29.00
C GLU A 155 -16.81 7.22 27.95
N LEU A 156 -17.24 8.48 28.02
CA LEU A 156 -16.83 9.52 27.08
C LEU A 156 -15.31 9.77 27.15
N GLU A 157 -14.77 9.92 28.36
CA GLU A 157 -13.33 10.12 28.56
C GLU A 157 -12.50 8.95 28.01
N ASP A 158 -12.96 7.72 28.23
CA ASP A 158 -12.29 6.52 27.71
C ASP A 158 -12.33 6.44 26.18
N LEU A 159 -13.47 6.77 25.57
CA LEU A 159 -13.61 6.81 24.12
C LEU A 159 -12.76 7.93 23.50
N GLU A 160 -12.72 9.12 24.11
CA GLU A 160 -11.88 10.24 23.65
C GLU A 160 -10.40 9.89 23.73
N ARG A 161 -9.96 9.25 24.82
CA ARG A 161 -8.59 8.75 24.96
C ARG A 161 -8.27 7.70 23.89
N SER A 162 -9.20 6.78 23.64
CA SER A 162 -9.07 5.79 22.56
C SER A 162 -9.02 6.44 21.18
N LEU A 163 -9.75 7.54 20.96
CA LEU A 163 -9.76 8.27 19.69
C LEU A 163 -8.40 8.90 19.44
N MET A 164 -7.85 9.61 20.42
CA MET A 164 -6.53 10.23 20.29
C MET A 164 -5.42 9.21 20.02
N ASN A 165 -5.41 8.08 20.73
CA ASN A 165 -4.43 7.00 20.50
C ASN A 165 -4.54 6.43 19.07
N MET A 166 -5.75 6.30 18.55
CA MET A 166 -5.96 5.87 17.17
C MET A 166 -5.53 6.94 16.16
N GLU A 167 -5.86 8.21 16.40
CA GLU A 167 -5.39 9.31 15.54
C GLU A 167 -3.85 9.35 15.44
N GLU A 168 -3.16 9.14 16.56
CA GLU A 168 -1.70 9.03 16.58
C GLU A 168 -1.21 7.83 15.75
N ALA A 169 -1.83 6.65 15.92
CA ALA A 169 -1.50 5.46 15.12
C ALA A 169 -1.74 5.69 13.61
N ALA A 170 -2.79 6.41 13.24
CA ALA A 170 -3.06 6.79 11.86
C ALA A 170 -1.98 7.71 11.30
N ALA A 171 -1.50 8.68 12.08
CA ALA A 171 -0.41 9.56 11.68
C ALA A 171 0.89 8.78 11.38
N TYR A 172 1.25 7.79 12.21
CA TYR A 172 2.38 6.90 11.92
C TYR A 172 2.19 6.11 10.62
N MET A 173 0.99 5.59 10.38
CA MET A 173 0.69 4.89 9.12
C MET A 173 0.78 5.79 7.90
N HIS A 174 0.31 7.04 7.99
CA HIS A 174 0.46 8.01 6.90
C HIS A 174 1.93 8.33 6.63
N ALA A 175 2.74 8.52 7.67
CA ALA A 175 4.19 8.72 7.51
C ALA A 175 4.86 7.50 6.84
N GLU A 176 4.45 6.29 7.22
CA GLU A 176 4.91 5.05 6.59
C GLU A 176 4.54 4.97 5.11
N ILE A 177 3.31 5.36 4.74
CA ILE A 177 2.87 5.46 3.33
C ILE A 177 3.76 6.42 2.56
N ILE A 178 3.96 7.64 3.06
CA ILE A 178 4.77 8.68 2.40
C ILE A 178 6.21 8.16 2.17
N ALA A 179 6.80 7.50 3.17
CA ALA A 179 8.12 6.91 3.03
C ALA A 179 8.17 5.83 1.94
N THR A 180 7.21 4.90 1.93
CA THR A 180 7.14 3.84 0.90
C THR A 180 6.82 4.36 -0.50
N GLU A 181 6.06 5.44 -0.59
CA GLU A 181 5.74 6.11 -1.85
C GLU A 181 7.00 6.78 -2.43
N ALA A 182 7.82 7.41 -1.59
CA ALA A 182 9.13 7.94 -1.99
C ALA A 182 10.08 6.82 -2.48
N GLU A 183 10.09 5.64 -1.83
CA GLU A 183 10.84 4.46 -2.28
C GLU A 183 10.38 4.02 -3.69
N LEU A 184 9.06 4.01 -3.93
CA LEU A 184 8.47 3.58 -5.20
C LEU A 184 8.79 4.52 -6.36
N TYR A 185 8.71 5.84 -6.13
CA TYR A 185 9.10 6.83 -7.15
C TYR A 185 10.60 6.82 -7.44
N SER A 186 11.44 6.58 -6.44
CA SER A 186 12.90 6.50 -6.63
C SER A 186 13.31 5.26 -7.45
N SER A 187 12.55 4.15 -7.35
CA SER A 187 12.80 2.93 -8.14
C SER A 187 12.41 3.04 -9.62
N SER A 188 11.61 4.04 -10.00
CA SER A 188 11.03 4.18 -11.35
C SER A 188 11.85 5.07 -12.29
N VAL A 189 12.82 5.85 -11.78
CA VAL A 189 13.52 6.92 -12.53
C VAL A 189 14.73 6.43 -13.36
N ASP A 190 15.03 5.13 -13.36
CA ASP A 190 15.97 4.58 -14.34
C ASP A 190 15.22 4.30 -15.65
N GLY A 191 15.16 5.31 -16.52
CA GLY A 191 14.73 5.16 -17.92
C GLY A 191 15.66 4.23 -18.68
N GLU A 192 15.37 2.93 -18.64
CA GLU A 192 15.90 1.95 -19.59
C GLU A 192 14.73 1.52 -20.48
N ASP A 193 14.80 1.92 -21.75
CA ASP A 193 13.93 1.50 -22.84
C ASP A 193 13.80 -0.03 -22.88
N THR A 194 12.77 -0.58 -22.24
CA THR A 194 12.29 -1.91 -22.59
C THR A 194 11.34 -1.75 -23.77
N ASN A 195 11.91 -1.82 -24.97
CA ASN A 195 11.26 -2.47 -26.10
C ASN A 195 10.89 -3.90 -25.66
N LEU A 196 9.79 -4.02 -24.92
CA LEU A 196 9.16 -5.30 -24.63
C LEU A 196 8.14 -5.50 -25.74
N LEU A 197 8.51 -6.34 -26.70
CA LEU A 197 7.72 -6.76 -27.85
C LEU A 197 6.23 -6.89 -27.50
N GLU A 198 5.42 -6.08 -28.16
CA GLU A 198 3.99 -6.32 -28.32
C GLU A 198 3.83 -7.73 -28.90
N ALA A 199 3.25 -8.62 -28.10
CA ALA A 199 2.76 -9.88 -28.63
C ALA A 199 1.57 -9.55 -29.54
N ASP A 200 1.77 -9.80 -30.83
CA ASP A 200 0.71 -9.88 -31.85
C ASP A 200 -0.37 -10.87 -31.37
N GLU A 201 -1.40 -10.36 -30.70
CA GLU A 201 -2.68 -11.07 -30.62
C GLU A 201 -3.38 -10.89 -31.97
N THR A 202 -3.02 -11.77 -32.89
CA THR A 202 -3.82 -12.03 -34.09
C THR A 202 -5.13 -12.69 -33.65
N GLY A 203 -6.11 -11.84 -33.31
CA GLY A 203 -7.49 -12.18 -33.06
C GLY A 203 -8.08 -12.87 -34.29
N SER A 204 -8.32 -14.16 -34.12
CA SER A 204 -8.97 -15.05 -35.06
C SER A 204 -10.50 -14.94 -34.96
N SER A 205 -11.13 -15.18 -36.13
CA SER A 205 -12.53 -15.51 -36.40
C SER A 205 -13.60 -14.44 -36.19
N GLU A 206 -13.85 -13.70 -37.28
CA GLU A 206 -15.20 -13.44 -37.77
C GLU A 206 -15.86 -14.76 -38.20
N ASP A 207 -17.15 -14.89 -37.87
CA ASP A 207 -18.22 -15.63 -38.55
C ASP A 207 -19.11 -16.36 -37.54
N THR A 208 -20.31 -15.83 -37.34
CA THR A 208 -21.57 -16.57 -37.48
C THR A 208 -22.75 -15.60 -37.26
N GLU A 209 -23.36 -15.18 -38.36
CA GLU A 209 -24.79 -14.87 -38.38
C GLU A 209 -25.54 -16.21 -38.28
N ASP A 210 -26.51 -16.33 -37.37
CA ASP A 210 -27.71 -17.11 -37.70
C ASP A 210 -28.92 -16.58 -36.92
N SER A 211 -29.99 -16.46 -37.68
CA SER A 211 -31.31 -16.01 -37.26
C SER A 211 -32.05 -17.18 -36.60
N THR A 212 -32.96 -16.91 -35.68
CA THR A 212 -34.30 -17.50 -35.71
C THR A 212 -35.19 -16.91 -34.63
N GLU A 213 -36.33 -16.41 -35.11
CA GLU A 213 -37.54 -16.14 -34.37
C GLU A 213 -38.04 -17.44 -33.74
N ASP A 214 -38.47 -17.41 -32.48
CA ASP A 214 -39.54 -18.32 -32.04
C ASP A 214 -40.35 -17.69 -30.91
N GLU A 215 -41.65 -17.64 -31.14
CA GLU A 215 -42.64 -17.17 -30.19
C GLU A 215 -43.09 -18.32 -29.31
N SER A 216 -43.18 -18.08 -28.00
CA SER A 216 -44.19 -18.77 -27.19
C SER A 216 -44.53 -17.97 -25.95
N GLU A 217 -45.78 -17.52 -25.96
CA GLU A 217 -46.60 -17.22 -24.79
C GLU A 217 -46.76 -18.52 -23.96
N ASP A 218 -46.50 -18.51 -22.66
CA ASP A 218 -47.47 -19.05 -21.69
C ASP A 218 -47.20 -18.54 -20.26
N SER A 219 -48.34 -18.33 -19.62
CA SER A 219 -48.71 -17.73 -18.36
C SER A 219 -48.35 -18.52 -17.10
N SER A 220 -48.23 -17.77 -15.98
CA SER A 220 -48.68 -18.06 -14.59
C SER A 220 -47.66 -17.50 -13.59
N ASP A 221 -47.95 -16.36 -12.96
CA ASP A 221 -48.74 -16.22 -11.72
C ASP A 221 -47.92 -16.56 -10.46
N GLY A 222 -47.83 -15.59 -9.54
CA GLY A 222 -47.08 -15.69 -8.30
C GLY A 222 -46.53 -14.34 -7.84
N GLY A 223 -47.43 -13.45 -7.41
CA GLY A 223 -47.08 -12.15 -6.86
C GLY A 223 -46.26 -12.21 -5.57
N SER A 224 -45.49 -11.16 -5.32
CA SER A 224 -45.48 -10.48 -4.04
C SER A 224 -45.04 -9.05 -4.28
N GLU A 225 -45.93 -8.14 -3.91
CA GLU A 225 -45.71 -6.71 -3.79
C GLU A 225 -44.64 -6.48 -2.72
N ASP A 226 -43.62 -5.67 -3.02
CA ASP A 226 -43.00 -4.79 -2.04
C ASP A 226 -42.49 -3.55 -2.76
N ASN A 227 -43.32 -2.53 -2.59
CA ASN A 227 -43.21 -1.17 -3.09
C ASN A 227 -42.14 -0.41 -2.29
N TRP A 228 -41.03 -0.05 -2.93
CA TRP A 228 -40.18 1.05 -2.47
C TRP A 228 -39.86 1.95 -3.68
N GLU A 229 -40.66 3.00 -3.82
CA GLU A 229 -40.23 4.27 -4.41
C GLU A 229 -38.89 4.65 -3.74
N GLY A 230 -37.80 4.90 -4.45
CA GLY A 230 -37.71 5.76 -5.61
C GLY A 230 -37.16 7.09 -5.13
N ASP A 231 -35.83 7.25 -5.19
CA ASP A 231 -35.23 8.54 -5.51
C ASP A 231 -33.85 8.30 -6.12
N SER A 232 -33.82 8.50 -7.43
CA SER A 232 -32.63 8.61 -8.26
C SER A 232 -32.09 10.02 -8.14
N GLU A 233 -30.82 10.19 -7.78
CA GLU A 233 -30.04 11.27 -8.36
C GLU A 233 -28.69 10.75 -8.85
N GLU A 234 -28.39 11.21 -10.05
CA GLU A 234 -27.31 10.84 -10.93
C GLU A 234 -25.95 11.33 -10.42
N GLY A 235 -24.92 10.56 -10.75
CA GLY A 235 -23.77 11.13 -11.48
C GLY A 235 -22.68 11.86 -10.71
N SER A 236 -21.46 11.43 -11.02
CA SER A 236 -20.24 12.23 -11.13
C SER A 236 -19.23 12.19 -9.97
N ASP A 237 -18.14 11.49 -10.27
CA ASP A 237 -16.74 11.87 -10.05
C ASP A 237 -16.18 12.07 -8.62
N GLY A 238 -15.16 11.25 -8.32
CA GLY A 238 -13.99 11.74 -7.59
C GLY A 238 -13.98 11.59 -6.06
N TYR A 239 -14.32 10.42 -5.51
CA TYR A 239 -14.14 10.13 -4.08
C TYR A 239 -12.75 9.54 -3.78
N GLY A 240 -11.71 10.34 -4.00
CA GLY A 240 -10.33 10.04 -3.60
C GLY A 240 -9.70 11.03 -2.62
N GLY A 241 -10.32 12.21 -2.39
CA GLY A 241 -9.63 13.34 -1.75
C GLY A 241 -10.39 14.11 -0.68
N ARG A 242 -11.56 13.65 -0.20
CA ARG A 242 -12.43 14.46 0.68
C ARG A 242 -12.57 13.99 2.14
N ILE A 243 -11.97 12.87 2.54
CA ILE A 243 -12.10 12.38 3.93
C ILE A 243 -11.25 13.24 4.90
N LEU A 244 -10.14 13.82 4.44
CA LEU A 244 -9.28 14.69 5.26
C LEU A 244 -9.91 16.07 5.54
N THR A 245 -10.81 16.56 4.68
CA THR A 245 -11.51 17.84 4.92
C THR A 245 -12.73 17.72 5.83
N THR A 246 -13.29 16.51 6.02
CA THR A 246 -14.45 16.36 6.92
C THR A 246 -14.04 16.31 8.39
N LEU A 247 -12.84 15.82 8.71
CA LEU A 247 -12.35 15.76 10.10
C LEU A 247 -11.85 17.12 10.61
N THR A 248 -11.31 17.96 9.74
CA THR A 248 -10.95 19.34 10.10
C THR A 248 -12.17 20.24 10.30
N TYR A 249 -13.30 19.95 9.63
CA TYR A 249 -14.54 20.70 9.81
C TYR A 249 -15.31 20.31 11.09
N LEU A 250 -15.10 19.10 11.62
CA LEU A 250 -15.80 18.61 12.82
C LEU A 250 -15.15 19.04 14.16
N MET A 251 -13.97 19.67 14.13
CA MET A 251 -13.27 20.19 15.32
C MET A 251 -13.07 21.71 15.31
N GLY A 252 -13.76 22.46 14.44
CA GLY A 252 -13.55 23.90 14.31
C GLY A 252 -14.65 24.69 13.63
N LEU A 253 -15.86 24.68 14.22
CA LEU A 253 -16.81 25.81 14.41
C LEU A 253 -18.12 25.29 15.03
#